data_AF-A0A0S8C7A7-F1
#
_entry.id   AF-A0A0S8C7A7-F1
#
_cell.length_a   1.000
_cell.length_b   1.000
_cell.length_c   1.000
_cell.angle_alpha   90.00
_cell.angle_beta   90.00
_cell.angle_gamma   90.00
#
_symmetry.space_group_name_H-M   'P 1'
#
loop_
_entity.id
_entity.type
_entity.pdbx_description
1 polymer ?
#
loop_
_entity_poly.entity_id
_entity_poly.type
_entity_poly.pdbx_seq_one_letter_code
_entity_poly.pdbx_strand_id
1 'polypeptide(L)'
;MFSRLNFKAPVATIVALLFGWIILLSYVFPLGGLESLRNDILSWVVIATAAALLIGVINLFSVHVGKIRNRQGSVFYSLILVLAMILTFIFTLIQGPEGEIPRWLFTYIQIPVESSLMAVMAVTLTYASARLLTRRMNVFSVLFGIGLLLALFSINPVFGVQITFTRVLASAGARGILLGVGLGTIATGLRVLIGSDRPYGG
;
A
#
# COMPACT_ATOMS: atom_id res chain seq x y z
N MET A 1 -3.56 -22.54 -30.46
CA MET A 1 -4.02 -21.52 -29.49
C MET A 1 -3.60 -21.96 -28.09
N PHE A 2 -2.32 -21.83 -27.76
CA PHE A 2 -1.79 -22.13 -26.42
C PHE A 2 -1.21 -20.83 -25.88
N SER A 3 -1.86 -20.26 -24.87
CA SER A 3 -1.30 -19.13 -24.14
C SER A 3 -0.04 -19.62 -23.42
N ARG A 4 1.10 -18.99 -23.69
CA ARG A 4 2.32 -19.24 -22.92
C ARG A 4 2.08 -18.68 -21.53
N LEU A 5 1.70 -19.55 -20.60
CA LEU A 5 1.66 -19.26 -19.17
C LEU A 5 3.06 -18.83 -18.75
N ASN A 6 3.24 -17.52 -18.56
CA ASN A 6 4.50 -16.93 -18.20
C ASN A 6 4.72 -17.17 -16.69
N PHE A 7 5.34 -18.30 -16.34
CA PHE A 7 5.54 -18.80 -14.96
C PHE A 7 6.24 -17.81 -14.00
N LYS A 8 6.85 -16.74 -14.51
CA LYS A 8 7.51 -15.71 -13.68
C LYS A 8 6.52 -14.93 -12.80
N ALA A 9 5.30 -14.74 -13.26
CA ALA A 9 4.27 -13.98 -12.55
C ALA A 9 3.79 -14.66 -11.24
N PRO A 10 3.36 -15.94 -11.26
CA PRO A 10 2.95 -16.61 -10.03
C PRO A 10 4.11 -16.79 -9.03
N VAL A 11 5.34 -16.97 -9.52
CA VAL A 11 6.52 -17.13 -8.64
C VAL A 11 6.77 -15.85 -7.82
N ALA A 12 6.75 -14.66 -8.45
CA ALA A 12 6.92 -13.41 -7.72
C ALA A 12 5.83 -13.18 -6.67
N THR A 13 4.58 -13.51 -7.00
CA THR A 13 3.44 -13.41 -6.06
C THR A 13 3.59 -14.38 -4.88
N ILE A 14 4.01 -15.62 -5.13
CA ILE A 14 4.24 -16.63 -4.08
C ILE A 14 5.37 -16.17 -3.15
N VAL A 15 6.47 -15.66 -3.71
CA VAL A 15 7.59 -15.14 -2.93
C VAL A 15 7.14 -13.97 -2.04
N ALA A 16 6.40 -13.00 -2.60
CA ALA A 16 5.86 -11.88 -1.82
C ALA A 16 4.93 -12.35 -0.69
N LEU A 17 4.07 -13.35 -0.96
CA LEU A 17 3.22 -13.98 0.04
C LEU A 17 4.04 -14.60 1.18
N LEU A 18 5.05 -15.41 0.84
CA LEU A 18 5.89 -16.09 1.83
C LEU A 18 6.62 -15.10 2.74
N PHE A 19 7.24 -14.07 2.17
CA PHE A 19 7.90 -13.02 2.95
C PHE A 19 6.91 -12.24 3.81
N GLY A 20 5.72 -11.94 3.28
CA GLY A 20 4.64 -11.35 4.06
C GLY A 20 4.28 -12.20 5.28
N TRP A 21 4.04 -13.49 5.08
CA TRP A 21 3.72 -14.43 6.17
C TRP A 21 4.84 -14.56 7.20
N ILE A 22 6.11 -14.61 6.78
CA ILE A 22 7.27 -14.67 7.68
C ILE A 22 7.31 -13.46 8.61
N ILE A 23 7.12 -12.25 8.06
CA ILE A 23 7.07 -11.01 8.86
C ILE A 23 5.88 -11.03 9.82
N LEU A 24 4.70 -11.49 9.37
CA LEU A 24 3.52 -11.59 10.24
C LEU A 24 3.73 -12.54 11.42
N LEU A 25 4.25 -13.74 11.15
CA LEU A 25 4.49 -14.75 12.18
C LEU A 25 5.53 -14.27 13.18
N SER A 26 6.56 -13.54 12.73
CA SER A 26 7.56 -12.92 13.60
C SER A 26 6.97 -11.90 14.60
N TYR A 27 5.86 -11.24 14.27
CA TYR A 27 5.18 -10.33 15.21
C TYR A 27 4.26 -11.04 16.20
N VAL A 28 3.72 -12.21 15.83
CA VAL A 28 2.76 -12.96 16.67
C VAL A 28 3.48 -13.88 17.65
N PHE A 29 4.62 -14.45 17.23
CA PHE A 29 5.40 -15.39 18.03
C PHE A 29 6.75 -14.77 18.40
N PRO A 30 6.99 -14.41 19.68
CA PRO A 30 8.28 -13.89 20.14
C PRO A 30 9.32 -15.02 20.26
N LEU A 31 9.67 -15.62 19.13
CA LEU A 31 10.76 -16.59 19.02
C LEU A 31 12.03 -15.79 18.67
N GLY A 32 13.05 -15.81 19.53
CA GLY A 32 14.23 -14.95 19.40
C GLY A 32 14.95 -15.02 18.04
N GLY A 33 14.86 -16.15 17.32
CA GLY A 33 15.43 -16.29 15.96
C GLY A 33 14.63 -15.61 14.84
N LEU A 34 13.33 -15.32 15.05
CA LEU A 34 12.49 -14.66 14.05
C LEU A 34 12.60 -13.14 14.08
N GLU A 35 13.12 -12.57 15.17
CA GLU A 35 13.25 -11.11 15.31
C GLU A 35 14.44 -10.54 14.53
N SER A 36 15.59 -11.23 14.57
CA SER A 36 16.76 -10.85 13.77
C SER A 36 16.47 -10.92 12.27
N LEU A 37 15.90 -12.03 11.83
CA LEU A 37 15.50 -12.22 10.42
C LEU A 37 14.50 -11.15 9.96
N ARG A 38 13.54 -10.78 10.81
CA ARG A 38 12.60 -9.68 10.53
C ARG A 38 13.35 -8.36 10.33
N ASN A 39 14.27 -8.02 11.23
CA ASN A 39 15.00 -6.75 11.15
C ASN A 39 15.89 -6.69 9.90
N ASP A 40 16.53 -7.80 9.53
CA ASP A 40 17.31 -7.89 8.29
C ASP A 40 16.42 -7.69 7.06
N ILE A 41 15.29 -8.40 6.98
CA ILE A 41 14.32 -8.25 5.89
C ILE A 41 13.80 -6.82 5.81
N LEU A 42 13.41 -6.22 6.94
CA LEU A 42 12.91 -4.85 6.98
C LEU A 42 13.98 -3.84 6.54
N SER A 43 15.25 -4.07 6.87
CA SER A 43 16.36 -3.22 6.41
C SER A 43 16.47 -3.24 4.88
N TRP A 44 16.39 -4.43 4.26
CA TRP A 44 16.36 -4.55 2.80
C TRP A 44 15.12 -3.89 2.19
N VAL A 45 13.95 -4.04 2.81
CA VAL A 45 12.70 -3.41 2.36
C VAL A 45 12.82 -1.89 2.41
N VAL A 46 13.41 -1.30 3.45
CA VAL A 46 13.61 0.15 3.55
C VAL A 46 14.52 0.66 2.43
N ILE A 47 15.63 -0.02 2.15
CA ILE A 47 16.55 0.34 1.06
C ILE A 47 15.84 0.27 -0.30
N ALA A 48 15.13 -0.83 -0.56
CA ALA A 48 14.38 -1.02 -1.80
C ALA A 48 13.26 0.02 -1.97
N THR A 49 12.57 0.36 -0.89
CA THR A 49 11.51 1.39 -0.87
C THR A 49 12.08 2.77 -1.16
N ALA A 50 13.22 3.13 -0.56
CA ALA A 50 13.89 4.39 -0.84
C ALA A 50 14.31 4.50 -2.32
N ALA A 51 14.88 3.43 -2.89
CA ALA A 51 15.25 3.39 -4.29
C ALA A 51 14.01 3.49 -5.22
N ALA A 52 12.93 2.78 -4.90
CA ALA A 52 11.68 2.82 -5.66
C ALA A 52 11.04 4.22 -5.63
N LEU A 53 11.05 4.89 -4.47
CA LEU A 53 10.58 6.27 -4.33
C LEU A 53 11.39 7.23 -5.20
N LEU A 54 12.72 7.11 -5.21
CA LEU A 54 13.57 7.94 -6.08
C LEU A 54 13.25 7.74 -7.56
N ILE A 55 13.12 6.49 -8.01
CA ILE A 55 12.73 6.18 -9.40
C ILE A 55 11.35 6.77 -9.70
N GLY A 56 10.40 6.68 -8.77
CA GLY A 56 9.06 7.26 -8.90
C GLY A 56 9.09 8.76 -9.08
N VAL A 57 9.86 9.48 -8.26
CA VAL A 57 10.03 10.94 -8.35
C VAL A 57 10.70 11.34 -9.65
N ILE A 58 11.79 10.66 -10.05
CA ILE A 58 12.49 10.92 -11.32
C ILE A 58 11.55 10.68 -12.52
N ASN A 59 10.77 9.62 -12.50
CA ASN A 59 9.80 9.32 -13.55
C ASN A 59 8.72 10.41 -13.63
N LEU A 60 8.15 10.80 -12.49
CA LEU A 60 7.14 11.85 -12.42
C LEU A 60 7.67 13.17 -12.98
N PHE A 61 8.89 13.56 -12.58
CA PHE A 61 9.56 14.75 -13.09
C PHE A 61 9.79 14.67 -14.60
N SER A 62 10.37 13.56 -15.08
CA SER A 62 10.69 13.36 -16.50
C SER A 62 9.45 13.47 -17.38
N VAL A 63 8.33 12.87 -16.95
CA VAL A 63 7.05 12.93 -17.67
C VAL A 63 6.52 14.36 -17.74
N HIS A 64 6.52 15.11 -16.63
CA HIS A 64 5.94 16.46 -16.59
C HIS A 64 6.83 17.49 -17.27
N VAL A 65 8.16 17.39 -17.15
CA VAL A 65 9.10 18.20 -17.94
C VAL A 65 8.95 17.91 -19.43
N GLY A 66 8.77 16.65 -19.81
CA GLY A 66 8.47 16.26 -21.19
C GLY A 66 7.19 16.90 -21.72
N LYS A 67 6.10 16.90 -20.93
CA LYS A 67 4.84 17.57 -21.28
C LYS A 67 5.01 19.08 -21.48
N ILE A 68 5.79 19.73 -20.60
CA ILE A 68 6.08 21.16 -20.71
C ILE A 68 6.87 21.46 -21.99
N ARG A 69 7.95 20.70 -22.26
CA ARG A 69 8.81 20.90 -23.43
C ARG A 69 8.06 20.68 -24.74
N ASN A 70 7.23 19.65 -24.79
CA ASN A 70 6.49 19.28 -26.01
C ASN A 70 5.14 20.01 -26.14
N ARG A 71 4.79 20.88 -25.18
CA ARG A 71 3.48 21.58 -25.08
C ARG A 71 2.27 20.63 -25.19
N GLN A 72 2.36 19.45 -24.59
CA GLN A 72 1.32 18.43 -24.67
C GLN A 72 0.44 18.41 -23.41
N GLY A 73 -0.87 18.40 -23.62
CA GLY A 73 -1.86 18.41 -22.54
C GLY A 73 -1.86 19.73 -21.76
N SER A 74 -2.18 19.65 -20.48
CA SER A 74 -2.32 20.82 -19.62
C SER A 74 -0.97 21.25 -19.01
N VAL A 75 -0.22 22.01 -19.82
CA VAL A 75 1.13 22.52 -19.48
C VAL A 75 1.15 23.28 -18.15
N PHE A 76 0.10 24.05 -17.87
CA PHE A 76 -0.01 24.85 -16.65
C PHE A 76 0.06 24.00 -15.37
N TYR A 77 -0.71 22.91 -15.27
CA TYR A 77 -0.66 22.02 -14.11
C TYR A 77 0.68 21.28 -14.01
N SER A 78 1.27 20.92 -15.15
CA SER A 78 2.58 20.28 -15.19
C SER A 78 3.66 21.24 -14.64
N LEU A 79 3.57 22.53 -14.97
CA LEU A 79 4.49 23.55 -14.47
C LEU A 79 4.36 23.74 -12.96
N ILE A 80 3.13 23.84 -12.45
CA ILE A 80 2.86 23.96 -11.01
C ILE A 80 3.44 22.76 -10.26
N LEU A 81 3.20 21.54 -10.76
CA LEU A 81 3.71 20.32 -10.13
C LEU A 81 5.24 20.31 -10.06
N VAL A 82 5.91 20.60 -11.18
CA VAL A 82 7.38 20.62 -11.23
C VAL A 82 7.94 21.67 -10.28
N LEU A 83 7.33 22.85 -10.24
CA LEU A 83 7.76 23.94 -9.36
C LEU A 83 7.55 23.57 -7.87
N ALA A 84 6.40 23.00 -7.51
CA ALA A 84 6.12 22.53 -6.16
C ALA A 84 7.11 21.42 -5.72
N MET A 85 7.45 20.51 -6.63
CA MET A 85 8.42 19.44 -6.37
C MET A 85 9.82 19.99 -6.11
N ILE A 86 10.28 20.95 -6.92
CA ILE A 86 11.59 21.62 -6.74
C ILE A 86 11.62 22.41 -5.44
N LEU A 87 10.59 23.20 -5.15
CA LEU A 87 10.51 23.99 -3.91
C LEU A 87 10.54 23.07 -2.69
N THR A 88 9.73 22.01 -2.67
CA THR A 88 9.69 21.05 -1.58
C THR A 88 11.06 20.40 -1.36
N PHE A 89 11.74 20.01 -2.44
CA PHE A 89 13.09 19.44 -2.37
C PHE A 89 14.11 20.44 -1.79
N ILE A 90 14.13 21.68 -2.29
CA ILE A 90 15.06 22.72 -1.83
C ILE A 90 14.82 23.05 -0.35
N PHE A 91 13.58 23.26 0.06
CA PHE A 91 13.26 23.59 1.46
C PHE A 91 13.63 22.44 2.41
N THR A 92 13.37 21.20 2.00
CA THR A 92 13.74 20.01 2.78
C THR A 92 15.27 19.84 2.86
N LEU A 93 15.99 20.16 1.79
CA LEU A 93 17.46 20.08 1.77
C LEU A 93 18.10 21.12 2.70
N ILE A 94 17.52 22.33 2.80
CA ILE A 94 18.05 23.42 3.62
C ILE A 94 17.69 23.25 5.10
N GLN A 95 16.43 22.96 5.42
CA GLN A 95 15.94 22.90 6.81
C GLN A 95 16.03 21.50 7.43
N GLY A 96 16.28 20.48 6.61
CA GLY A 96 16.16 19.08 6.99
C GLY A 96 14.70 18.58 7.05
N PRO A 97 14.48 17.27 7.19
CA PRO A 97 13.14 16.66 7.19
C PRO A 97 12.22 17.15 8.31
N GLU A 98 12.79 17.58 9.43
CA GLU A 98 12.07 18.03 10.63
C GLU A 98 11.86 19.55 10.68
N GLY A 99 12.30 20.26 9.64
CA GLY A 99 12.16 21.72 9.50
C GLY A 99 10.71 22.19 9.45
N GLU A 100 10.50 23.49 9.64
CA GLU A 100 9.16 24.08 9.72
C GLU A 100 8.37 23.86 8.43
N ILE A 101 8.98 24.14 7.27
CA ILE A 101 8.30 24.01 5.97
C ILE A 101 8.01 22.54 5.63
N PRO A 102 8.99 21.60 5.70
CA PRO A 102 8.72 20.18 5.47
C PRO A 102 7.67 19.60 6.41
N ARG A 103 7.69 19.97 7.70
CA ARG A 103 6.69 19.53 8.68
C ARG A 103 5.30 20.08 8.38
N TRP A 104 5.22 21.35 7.94
CA TRP A 104 3.97 21.95 7.51
C TRP A 104 3.39 21.24 6.28
N LEU A 105 4.22 20.99 5.26
CA LEU A 105 3.86 20.21 4.07
C LEU A 105 3.36 18.81 4.46
N PHE A 106 4.07 18.13 5.36
CA PHE A 106 3.67 16.83 5.86
C PHE A 106 2.29 16.89 6.55
N THR A 107 2.12 17.82 7.48
CA THR A 107 0.92 17.90 8.34
C THR A 107 -0.32 18.37 7.60
N TYR A 108 -0.18 19.32 6.68
CA TYR A 108 -1.31 19.98 6.02
C TYR A 108 -1.55 19.53 4.59
N ILE A 109 -0.60 18.85 3.95
CA ILE A 109 -0.75 18.35 2.58
C ILE A 109 -0.68 16.82 2.56
N GLN A 110 0.37 16.22 3.09
CA GLN A 110 0.55 14.76 3.01
C GLN A 110 -0.47 14.00 3.86
N ILE A 111 -0.58 14.28 5.17
CA ILE A 111 -1.51 13.57 6.08
C ILE A 111 -2.97 13.67 5.59
N PRO A 112 -3.50 14.86 5.19
CA PRO A 112 -4.87 14.95 4.71
C PRO A 112 -5.10 14.18 3.40
N VAL A 113 -4.15 14.22 2.46
CA VAL A 113 -4.26 13.44 1.21
C VAL A 113 -4.27 11.94 1.52
N GLU A 114 -3.35 11.46 2.37
CA GLU A 114 -3.31 10.06 2.79
C GLU A 114 -4.61 9.63 3.47
N SER A 115 -5.12 10.43 4.42
CA SER A 115 -6.38 10.13 5.13
C SER A 115 -7.58 10.13 4.20
N SER A 116 -7.64 11.02 3.20
CA SER A 116 -8.71 11.05 2.21
C SER A 116 -8.71 9.79 1.33
N LEU A 117 -7.52 9.33 0.91
CA LEU A 117 -7.36 8.09 0.14
C LEU A 117 -7.74 6.87 0.99
N MET A 118 -7.30 6.84 2.26
CA MET A 118 -7.71 5.80 3.21
C MET A 118 -9.22 5.79 3.45
N ALA A 119 -9.86 6.96 3.54
CA ALA A 119 -11.31 7.07 3.68
C ALA A 119 -12.04 6.50 2.45
N VAL A 120 -11.59 6.85 1.24
CA VAL A 120 -12.15 6.30 0.00
C VAL A 120 -11.95 4.78 -0.07
N MET A 121 -10.76 4.28 0.31
CA MET A 121 -10.49 2.84 0.38
C MET A 121 -11.39 2.15 1.42
N ALA A 122 -11.59 2.75 2.58
CA ALA A 122 -12.44 2.19 3.63
C ALA A 122 -13.90 2.09 3.16
N VAL A 123 -14.44 3.14 2.52
CA VAL A 123 -15.80 3.15 2.00
C VAL A 123 -15.97 2.11 0.89
N THR A 124 -15.05 2.06 -0.08
CA THR A 124 -15.11 1.10 -1.19
C THR A 124 -14.98 -0.35 -0.73
N LEU A 125 -14.08 -0.64 0.22
CA LEU A 125 -13.92 -1.96 0.82
C LEU A 125 -15.15 -2.36 1.64
N THR A 126 -15.73 -1.43 2.39
CA THR A 126 -16.96 -1.67 3.16
C THR A 126 -18.11 -2.01 2.24
N TYR A 127 -18.30 -1.26 1.15
CA TYR A 127 -19.31 -1.54 0.14
C TYR A 127 -19.08 -2.89 -0.55
N ALA A 128 -17.83 -3.20 -0.93
CA ALA A 128 -17.47 -4.48 -1.53
C ALA A 128 -17.76 -5.66 -0.57
N SER A 129 -17.43 -5.49 0.70
CA SER A 129 -17.71 -6.47 1.75
C SER A 129 -19.21 -6.70 1.94
N ALA A 130 -20.02 -5.62 2.01
CA ALA A 130 -21.47 -5.71 2.08
C ALA A 130 -22.07 -6.42 0.85
N ARG A 131 -21.54 -6.14 -0.34
CA ARG A 131 -21.92 -6.80 -1.60
C ARG A 131 -21.54 -8.29 -1.62
N LEU A 132 -20.40 -8.67 -1.03
CA LEU A 132 -19.98 -10.07 -0.93
C LEU A 132 -20.87 -10.89 0.01
N LEU A 133 -21.39 -10.26 1.07
CA LEU A 133 -22.30 -10.90 2.03
C LEU A 133 -23.73 -11.07 1.49
N THR A 134 -24.15 -10.25 0.54
CA THR A 134 -25.48 -10.35 -0.09
C THR A 134 -25.55 -11.36 -1.25
N ARG A 135 -24.42 -11.87 -1.76
CA ARG A 135 -24.38 -13.03 -2.66
C ARG A 135 -24.42 -14.33 -1.85
N ARG A 136 -25.02 -15.39 -2.42
CA ARG A 136 -25.27 -16.71 -1.78
C ARG A 136 -24.21 -17.05 -0.73
N MET A 137 -24.64 -17.27 0.52
CA MET A 137 -23.75 -17.52 1.66
C MET A 137 -22.85 -18.73 1.37
N ASN A 138 -21.60 -18.46 1.00
CA ASN A 138 -20.56 -19.47 0.90
C ASN A 138 -19.81 -19.53 2.24
N VAL A 139 -19.13 -20.64 2.52
CA VAL A 139 -18.40 -20.86 3.79
C VAL A 139 -17.41 -19.71 4.07
N PHE A 140 -16.81 -19.16 3.02
CA PHE A 140 -15.91 -17.98 3.09
C PHE A 140 -16.62 -16.68 3.51
N SER A 141 -17.86 -16.45 3.07
CA SER A 141 -18.64 -15.27 3.49
C SER A 141 -19.03 -15.35 4.97
N VAL A 142 -19.30 -16.56 5.47
CA VAL A 142 -19.58 -16.81 6.91
C VAL A 142 -18.32 -16.61 7.75
N LEU A 143 -17.20 -17.21 7.35
CA LEU A 143 -15.90 -17.01 8.00
C LEU A 143 -15.51 -15.52 8.04
N PHE A 144 -15.72 -14.79 6.94
CA PHE A 144 -15.46 -13.36 6.87
C PHE A 144 -16.39 -12.56 7.79
N GLY A 145 -17.69 -12.86 7.82
CA GLY A 145 -18.65 -12.21 8.71
C GLY A 145 -18.30 -12.42 10.20
N ILE A 146 -17.90 -13.64 10.57
CA ILE A 146 -17.41 -13.93 11.94
C ILE A 146 -16.14 -13.13 12.23
N GLY A 147 -15.16 -13.12 11.31
CA GLY A 147 -13.93 -12.34 11.46
C GLY A 147 -14.20 -10.83 11.62
N LEU A 148 -15.15 -10.29 10.87
CA LEU A 148 -15.58 -8.89 10.97
C LEU A 148 -16.19 -8.57 12.34
N LEU A 149 -17.11 -9.41 12.83
CA LEU A 149 -17.74 -9.22 14.14
C LEU A 149 -16.70 -9.27 15.27
N LEU A 150 -15.75 -10.20 15.20
CA LEU A 150 -14.66 -10.28 16.16
C LEU A 150 -13.75 -9.05 16.10
N ALA A 151 -13.43 -8.56 14.90
CA ALA A 151 -12.62 -7.35 14.73
C ALA A 151 -13.33 -6.11 15.30
N LEU A 152 -14.63 -5.95 15.07
CA LEU A 152 -15.42 -4.84 15.62
C LEU A 152 -15.50 -4.89 17.16
N PHE A 153 -15.66 -6.09 17.73
CA PHE A 153 -15.60 -6.28 19.19
C PHE A 153 -14.24 -5.95 19.79
N SER A 154 -13.16 -6.01 19.01
CA SER A 154 -11.81 -5.68 19.49
C SER A 154 -11.56 -4.18 19.66
N ILE A 155 -12.30 -3.32 18.94
CA ILE A 155 -12.05 -1.87 18.91
C ILE A 155 -12.74 -1.18 20.10
N ASN A 156 -13.89 -1.69 20.55
CA ASN A 156 -14.57 -1.25 21.76
C ASN A 156 -14.93 -2.46 22.64
N PRO A 157 -14.21 -2.71 23.75
CA PRO A 157 -14.60 -3.72 24.71
C PRO A 157 -15.82 -3.22 25.49
N VAL A 158 -17.02 -3.37 24.92
CA VAL A 158 -18.29 -2.97 25.55
C VAL A 158 -18.52 -3.67 26.90
N PHE A 159 -17.83 -4.80 27.14
CA PHE A 159 -17.99 -5.63 28.35
C PHE A 159 -16.74 -5.75 29.24
N GLY A 160 -15.70 -4.92 29.05
CA GLY A 160 -14.52 -4.91 29.95
C GLY A 160 -13.64 -6.18 29.93
N VAL A 161 -14.01 -7.22 29.20
CA VAL A 161 -13.19 -8.43 29.01
C VAL A 161 -12.18 -8.18 27.89
N GLN A 162 -10.93 -7.91 28.25
CA GLN A 162 -9.82 -7.87 27.30
C GLN A 162 -9.43 -9.30 26.93
N ILE A 163 -10.05 -9.85 25.88
CA ILE A 163 -9.61 -11.09 25.27
C ILE A 163 -8.38 -10.78 24.40
N THR A 164 -7.19 -11.14 24.88
CA THR A 164 -5.90 -10.94 24.17
C THR A 164 -5.91 -11.49 22.73
N PHE A 165 -6.70 -12.55 22.50
CA PHE A 165 -6.87 -13.18 21.19
C PHE A 165 -7.49 -12.23 20.13
N THR A 166 -8.36 -11.31 20.54
CA THR A 166 -9.10 -10.44 19.61
C THR A 166 -8.23 -9.31 19.05
N ARG A 167 -7.25 -8.80 19.84
CA ARG A 167 -6.24 -7.84 19.34
C ARG A 167 -5.32 -8.48 18.32
N VAL A 168 -4.95 -9.76 18.52
CA VAL A 168 -4.17 -10.54 17.55
C VAL A 168 -4.97 -10.75 16.28
N LEU A 169 -6.28 -11.03 16.37
CA LEU A 169 -7.12 -11.21 15.20
C LEU A 169 -7.40 -9.91 14.44
N ALA A 170 -7.64 -8.79 15.13
CA ALA A 170 -7.84 -7.48 14.50
C ALA A 170 -6.55 -6.98 13.83
N SER A 171 -5.40 -7.15 14.47
CA SER A 171 -4.10 -6.86 13.84
C SER A 171 -3.78 -7.82 12.69
N ALA A 172 -4.13 -9.10 12.80
CA ALA A 172 -4.01 -10.06 11.71
C ALA A 172 -4.92 -9.72 10.52
N GLY A 173 -6.14 -9.24 10.78
CA GLY A 173 -7.08 -8.77 9.75
C GLY A 173 -6.59 -7.51 9.05
N ALA A 174 -6.16 -6.49 9.81
CA ALA A 174 -5.56 -5.28 9.26
C ALA A 174 -4.33 -5.60 8.39
N ARG A 175 -3.49 -6.52 8.85
CA ARG A 175 -2.32 -6.98 8.11
C ARG A 175 -2.67 -7.88 6.93
N GLY A 176 -3.73 -8.68 7.00
CA GLY A 176 -4.28 -9.46 5.89
C GLY A 176 -4.84 -8.58 4.78
N ILE A 177 -5.49 -7.46 5.14
CA ILE A 177 -5.88 -6.42 4.18
C ILE A 177 -4.65 -5.77 3.56
N LEU A 178 -3.63 -5.43 4.34
CA LEU A 178 -2.37 -4.88 3.82
C LEU A 178 -1.67 -5.85 2.85
N LEU A 179 -1.66 -7.16 3.15
CA LEU A 179 -1.15 -8.18 2.24
C LEU A 179 -2.02 -8.32 0.99
N GLY A 180 -3.35 -8.31 1.13
CA GLY A 180 -4.27 -8.38 -0.01
C GLY A 180 -4.13 -7.18 -0.95
N VAL A 181 -4.02 -5.97 -0.39
CA VAL A 181 -3.74 -4.74 -1.13
C VAL A 181 -2.35 -4.81 -1.77
N GLY A 182 -1.32 -5.24 -1.03
CA GLY A 182 0.04 -5.41 -1.55
C GLY A 182 0.12 -6.41 -2.71
N LEU A 183 -0.59 -7.53 -2.62
CA LEU A 183 -0.68 -8.51 -3.71
C LEU A 183 -1.47 -7.96 -4.89
N GLY A 184 -2.53 -7.20 -4.63
CA GLY A 184 -3.31 -6.51 -5.65
C GLY A 184 -2.49 -5.49 -6.43
N THR A 185 -1.68 -4.67 -5.74
CA THR A 185 -0.80 -3.67 -6.36
C THR A 185 0.37 -4.30 -7.11
N ILE A 186 0.93 -5.40 -6.59
CA ILE A 186 1.95 -6.17 -7.32
C ILE A 186 1.35 -6.81 -8.58
N ALA A 187 0.16 -7.40 -8.49
CA ALA A 187 -0.51 -8.01 -9.62
C ALA A 187 -0.86 -6.99 -10.71
N THR A 188 -1.34 -5.81 -10.34
CA THR A 188 -1.60 -4.72 -11.31
C THR A 188 -0.31 -4.16 -11.89
N GLY A 189 0.71 -3.87 -11.06
CA GLY A 189 2.02 -3.41 -11.53
C GLY A 189 2.69 -4.38 -12.49
N LEU A 190 2.61 -5.68 -12.20
CA LEU A 190 3.14 -6.72 -13.07
C LEU A 190 2.38 -6.83 -14.39
N ARG A 191 1.06 -6.69 -14.37
CA ARG A 191 0.22 -6.71 -15.58
C ARG A 191 0.57 -5.54 -16.50
N VAL A 192 0.89 -4.38 -15.94
CA VAL A 192 1.39 -3.21 -16.68
C VAL A 192 2.78 -3.47 -17.25
N LEU A 193 3.71 -4.02 -16.46
CA LEU A 193 5.09 -4.32 -16.90
C LEU A 193 5.16 -5.36 -18.02
N ILE A 194 4.26 -6.35 -18.00
CA ILE A 194 4.15 -7.38 -19.03
C ILE A 194 3.41 -6.85 -20.28
N GLY A 195 2.88 -5.62 -20.22
CA GLY A 195 2.14 -4.99 -21.32
C GLY A 195 0.76 -5.61 -21.57
N SER A 196 0.26 -6.38 -20.60
CA SER A 196 -1.09 -6.94 -20.62
C SER A 196 -2.14 -5.85 -20.39
N ASP A 197 -1.84 -4.88 -19.53
CA ASP A 197 -2.64 -3.66 -19.39
C ASP A 197 -1.78 -2.51 -19.94
N ARG A 198 -2.21 -1.91 -21.05
CA ARG A 198 -1.58 -0.70 -21.62
C ARG A 198 -2.36 0.53 -21.13
N PRO A 199 -1.86 1.30 -20.16
CA PRO A 199 -2.62 2.43 -19.61
C PRO A 199 -2.68 3.63 -20.58
N TYR A 200 -1.77 3.68 -21.58
CA TYR A 200 -1.65 4.77 -22.54
C TYR A 200 -1.43 4.28 -24.00
N GLY A 201 -1.92 3.10 -24.34
CA GLY A 201 -2.01 2.68 -25.74
C GLY A 201 -3.31 3.18 -26.35
N GLY A 202 -3.22 4.03 -27.38
CA GLY A 202 -4.25 4.03 -28.42
C GLY A 202 -4.31 2.69 -29.13
#